data_AF-A0A6G4TSR6-F1
#
_entry.id   AF-A0A6G4TSR6-F1
#
_cell.length_a   1.000
_cell.length_b   1.000
_cell.length_c   1.000
_cell.angle_alpha   90.00
_cell.angle_beta   90.00
_cell.angle_gamma   90.00
#
_symmetry.space_group_name_H-M   'P 1'
#
loop_
_entity.id
_entity.type
_entity.pdbx_description
1 polymer ?
#
loop_
_entity_poly.entity_id
_entity_poly.type
_entity_poly.pdbx_seq_one_letter_code
_entity_poly.pdbx_strand_id
1 'polypeptide(L)'
;MTTAVIGTGFVGGTLGRAFARAGIPTVFGSRHPEDGSVAGSSGAEVVSVGAAVQSAGTLVLTQPAAAVEDFLRRYGDALAGRLVVDATNDVGRPVAHKAREVAKYAPGARYARAFNTLGGENFADPRFDGIAADLFFSAPVDDRAAVEELIAAVGLRPMYVGEGQEDVVDGVLRLWFALAVGQGHGRELAFRTLSRP
;
A
#
# COMPACT_ATOMS: atom_id res chain seq x y z
N MET A 1 1.79 15.78 -4.07
CA MET A 1 2.20 14.88 -5.17
C MET A 1 1.02 13.98 -5.50
N THR A 2 0.72 13.70 -6.77
CA THR A 2 -0.42 12.82 -7.12
C THR A 2 -0.08 11.36 -6.84
N THR A 3 -1.04 10.64 -6.23
CA THR A 3 -0.95 9.22 -5.88
C THR A 3 -1.89 8.40 -6.75
N ALA A 4 -1.34 7.44 -7.51
CA ALA A 4 -2.12 6.44 -8.23
C ALA A 4 -2.28 5.19 -7.39
N VAL A 5 -3.51 4.71 -7.21
CA VAL A 5 -3.77 3.39 -6.62
C VAL A 5 -4.03 2.40 -7.74
N ILE A 6 -3.10 1.46 -7.94
CA ILE A 6 -3.16 0.45 -9.01
C ILE A 6 -3.85 -0.79 -8.45
N GLY A 7 -5.09 -1.00 -8.88
CA GLY A 7 -5.98 -2.03 -8.36
C GLY A 7 -7.19 -1.41 -7.65
N THR A 8 -8.39 -1.82 -8.06
CA THR A 8 -9.67 -1.28 -7.58
C THR A 8 -10.45 -2.26 -6.70
N GLY A 9 -9.77 -3.29 -6.19
CA GLY A 9 -10.34 -4.23 -5.22
C GLY A 9 -10.53 -3.61 -3.83
N PHE A 10 -10.90 -4.43 -2.84
CA PHE A 10 -11.25 -3.96 -1.50
C PHE A 10 -10.17 -3.06 -0.86
N VAL A 11 -8.91 -3.52 -0.79
CA VAL A 11 -7.79 -2.74 -0.23
C VAL A 11 -7.56 -1.46 -1.03
N GLY A 12 -7.41 -1.57 -2.36
CA GLY A 12 -7.15 -0.41 -3.22
C GLY A 12 -8.24 0.66 -3.13
N GLY A 13 -9.51 0.25 -3.19
CA GLY A 13 -10.64 1.15 -3.04
C GLY A 13 -10.66 1.83 -1.68
N THR A 14 -10.42 1.10 -0.60
CA THR A 14 -10.38 1.67 0.76
C THR A 14 -9.25 2.68 0.91
N LEU A 15 -8.03 2.32 0.50
CA LEU A 15 -6.87 3.22 0.58
C LEU A 15 -7.06 4.47 -0.28
N GLY A 16 -7.44 4.32 -1.56
CA GLY A 16 -7.59 5.46 -2.46
C GLY A 16 -8.71 6.42 -2.02
N ARG A 17 -9.82 5.90 -1.47
CA ARG A 17 -10.87 6.77 -0.90
C ARG A 17 -10.38 7.50 0.34
N ALA A 18 -9.60 6.85 1.19
CA ALA A 18 -9.02 7.48 2.37
C ALA A 18 -8.05 8.62 1.98
N PHE A 19 -7.14 8.36 1.04
CA PHE A 19 -6.21 9.36 0.53
C PHE A 19 -6.94 10.59 -0.05
N ALA A 20 -7.92 10.35 -0.92
CA ALA A 20 -8.73 11.41 -1.53
C ALA A 20 -9.49 12.25 -0.49
N ARG A 21 -10.11 11.61 0.51
CA ARG A 21 -10.82 12.30 1.61
C ARG A 21 -9.88 13.13 2.49
N ALA A 22 -8.62 12.72 2.62
CA ALA A 22 -7.58 13.47 3.31
C ALA A 22 -7.00 14.63 2.47
N GLY A 23 -7.50 14.85 1.24
CA GLY A 23 -7.04 15.92 0.34
C GLY A 23 -5.80 15.56 -0.48
N ILE A 24 -5.34 14.31 -0.45
CA ILE A 24 -4.23 13.85 -1.30
C ILE A 24 -4.77 13.67 -2.73
N PRO A 25 -4.19 14.34 -3.75
CA PRO A 25 -4.60 14.15 -5.13
C PRO A 25 -4.45 12.68 -5.51
N THR A 26 -5.58 12.01 -5.76
CA THR A 26 -5.64 10.56 -5.90
C THR A 26 -6.35 10.17 -7.18
N VAL A 27 -5.81 9.17 -7.87
CA VAL A 27 -6.41 8.57 -9.06
C VAL A 27 -6.39 7.06 -8.97
N PHE A 28 -7.47 6.40 -9.37
CA PHE A 28 -7.53 4.93 -9.43
C PHE A 28 -7.10 4.45 -10.82
N GLY A 29 -6.12 3.54 -10.85
CA GLY A 29 -5.75 2.81 -12.06
C GLY A 29 -6.53 1.50 -12.14
N SER A 30 -7.47 1.43 -13.09
CA SER A 30 -8.35 0.28 -13.30
C SER A 30 -8.13 -0.37 -14.67
N ARG A 31 -8.43 -1.67 -14.76
CA ARG A 31 -8.62 -2.37 -16.04
C ARG A 31 -10.00 -2.09 -16.65
N HIS A 32 -10.92 -1.63 -15.81
CA HIS A 32 -12.29 -1.25 -16.14
C HIS A 32 -12.50 0.21 -15.72
N PRO A 33 -11.88 1.19 -16.41
CA PRO A 33 -11.99 2.60 -16.06
C PRO A 33 -13.40 3.17 -16.19
N GLU A 34 -14.26 2.53 -16.96
CA GLU A 34 -15.69 2.82 -17.07
C GLU A 34 -16.46 2.57 -15.76
N ASP A 35 -15.93 1.72 -14.88
CA ASP A 35 -16.51 1.46 -13.57
C ASP A 35 -15.93 2.44 -12.53
N GLY A 36 -16.67 3.54 -12.33
CA GLY A 36 -16.36 4.56 -11.33
C GLY A 36 -16.69 4.18 -9.88
N SER A 37 -17.29 3.01 -9.62
CA SER A 37 -17.87 2.69 -8.30
C SER A 37 -16.85 2.69 -7.17
N VAL A 38 -15.59 2.33 -7.47
CA VAL A 38 -14.49 2.30 -6.50
C VAL A 38 -14.24 3.67 -5.83
N ALA A 39 -14.46 4.77 -6.55
CA ALA A 39 -14.27 6.12 -6.03
C ALA A 39 -15.34 6.47 -4.98
N GLY A 40 -16.55 5.93 -5.11
CA GLY A 40 -17.67 6.29 -4.25
C GLY A 40 -17.85 7.81 -4.16
N SER A 41 -17.97 8.33 -2.94
CA SER A 41 -18.09 9.78 -2.69
C SER A 41 -16.76 10.53 -2.57
N SER A 42 -15.62 9.90 -2.85
CA SER A 42 -14.31 10.54 -2.64
C SER A 42 -13.97 11.61 -3.69
N GLY A 43 -14.64 11.58 -4.84
CA GLY A 43 -14.35 12.50 -5.96
C GLY A 43 -13.06 12.19 -6.73
N ALA A 44 -12.34 11.11 -6.38
CA ALA A 44 -11.18 10.68 -7.13
C ALA A 44 -11.57 10.09 -8.49
N GLU A 45 -10.78 10.37 -9.51
CA GLU A 45 -11.02 9.83 -10.85
C GLU A 45 -10.63 8.35 -10.94
N VAL A 46 -11.34 7.62 -11.81
CA VAL A 46 -10.99 6.26 -12.21
C VAL A 46 -10.57 6.29 -13.68
N VAL A 47 -9.34 5.90 -13.95
CA VAL A 47 -8.74 5.94 -15.28
C VAL A 47 -8.05 4.62 -15.60
N SER A 48 -7.64 4.46 -16.86
CA SER A 48 -6.88 3.26 -17.24
C SER A 48 -5.57 3.17 -16.47
N VAL A 49 -5.08 1.97 -16.20
CA VAL A 49 -3.77 1.77 -15.53
C VAL A 49 -2.65 2.60 -16.19
N GLY A 50 -2.62 2.65 -17.53
CA GLY A 50 -1.62 3.44 -18.25
C GLY A 50 -1.73 4.94 -17.99
N ALA A 51 -2.95 5.49 -17.97
CA ALA A 51 -3.17 6.90 -17.65
C ALA A 51 -2.79 7.22 -16.20
N ALA A 52 -3.19 6.35 -15.24
CA ALA A 52 -2.85 6.52 -13.83
C ALA A 52 -1.34 6.48 -13.58
N VAL A 53 -0.62 5.59 -14.28
CA VAL A 53 0.84 5.61 -14.31
C VAL A 53 1.30 6.98 -14.76
N GLN A 54 0.92 7.48 -15.93
CA GLN A 54 1.44 8.76 -16.45
C GLN A 54 1.17 9.98 -15.56
N SER A 55 0.07 10.00 -14.81
CA SER A 55 -0.37 11.16 -14.02
C SER A 55 0.17 11.23 -12.59
N ALA A 56 0.88 10.21 -12.10
CA ALA A 56 1.24 10.09 -10.68
C ALA A 56 2.75 9.97 -10.42
N GLY A 57 3.21 10.64 -9.36
CA GLY A 57 4.58 10.53 -8.84
C GLY A 57 4.75 9.39 -7.82
N THR A 58 3.63 8.96 -7.21
CA THR A 58 3.56 7.79 -6.31
C THR A 58 2.54 6.79 -6.82
N LEU A 59 2.91 5.51 -6.83
CA LEU A 59 2.05 4.40 -7.22
C LEU A 59 1.92 3.42 -6.06
N VAL A 60 0.70 3.23 -5.56
CA VAL A 60 0.38 2.23 -4.54
C VAL A 60 -0.13 0.97 -5.24
N LEU A 61 0.65 -0.10 -5.20
CA LEU A 61 0.30 -1.37 -5.84
C LEU A 61 -0.56 -2.19 -4.89
N THR A 62 -1.84 -2.35 -5.24
CA THR A 62 -2.84 -3.11 -4.45
C THR A 62 -3.46 -4.25 -5.24
N GLN A 63 -2.96 -4.50 -6.45
CA GLN A 63 -3.33 -5.63 -7.28
C GLN A 63 -2.83 -6.97 -6.68
N PRO A 64 -3.38 -8.12 -7.12
CA PRO A 64 -2.85 -9.43 -6.73
C PRO A 64 -1.36 -9.52 -7.02
N ALA A 65 -0.58 -10.10 -6.09
CA ALA A 65 0.88 -10.17 -6.19
C ALA A 65 1.38 -10.81 -7.51
N ALA A 66 0.63 -11.80 -8.03
CA ALA A 66 0.93 -12.45 -9.31
C ALA A 66 0.85 -11.51 -10.53
N ALA A 67 0.09 -10.42 -10.46
CA ALA A 67 -0.05 -9.45 -11.55
C ALA A 67 1.04 -8.36 -11.54
N VAL A 68 1.82 -8.26 -10.45
CA VAL A 68 2.82 -7.19 -10.28
C VAL A 68 3.94 -7.30 -11.30
N GLU A 69 4.42 -8.51 -11.61
CA GLU A 69 5.49 -8.68 -12.61
C GLU A 69 5.05 -8.17 -14.00
N ASP A 70 3.85 -8.54 -14.46
CA ASP A 70 3.33 -8.09 -15.76
C ASP A 70 3.12 -6.57 -15.80
N PHE A 71 2.65 -5.99 -14.69
CA PHE A 71 2.56 -4.54 -14.55
C PHE A 71 3.93 -3.88 -14.67
N LEU A 72 4.94 -4.38 -13.97
CA LEU A 72 6.29 -3.81 -14.00
C LEU A 72 6.95 -4.00 -15.37
N ARG A 73 6.78 -5.14 -16.03
CA ARG A 73 7.28 -5.36 -17.40
C ARG A 73 6.67 -4.39 -18.40
N ARG A 74 5.41 -4.00 -18.19
CA ARG A 74 4.68 -3.10 -19.09
C ARG A 74 4.98 -1.63 -18.85
N TYR A 75 5.16 -1.23 -17.59
CA TYR A 75 5.22 0.17 -17.19
C TYR A 75 6.52 0.59 -16.51
N GLY A 76 7.44 -0.33 -16.27
CA GLY A 76 8.62 -0.12 -15.41
C GLY A 76 9.52 1.03 -15.83
N ASP A 77 9.74 1.23 -17.13
CA ASP A 77 10.50 2.37 -17.65
C ASP A 77 9.85 3.72 -17.27
N ALA A 78 8.52 3.78 -17.27
CA ALA A 78 7.77 4.97 -16.87
C ALA A 78 7.81 5.22 -15.34
N LEU A 79 8.33 4.29 -14.55
CA LEU A 79 8.44 4.42 -13.09
C LEU A 79 9.77 5.04 -12.62
N ALA A 80 10.67 5.41 -13.55
CA ALA A 80 11.91 6.09 -13.20
C ALA A 80 11.66 7.37 -12.37
N GLY A 81 12.31 7.47 -11.22
CA GLY A 81 12.18 8.55 -10.24
C GLY A 81 10.90 8.52 -9.39
N ARG A 82 9.97 7.60 -9.68
CA ARG A 82 8.67 7.52 -8.99
C ARG A 82 8.76 6.63 -7.77
N LEU A 83 7.91 6.92 -6.78
CA LEU A 83 7.77 6.08 -5.60
C LEU A 83 6.76 4.96 -5.87
N VAL A 84 7.19 3.71 -5.74
CA VAL A 84 6.34 2.51 -5.77
C VAL A 84 6.14 2.04 -4.34
N VAL A 85 4.93 2.17 -3.83
CA VAL A 85 4.50 1.62 -2.54
C VAL A 85 3.88 0.25 -2.79
N ASP A 86 4.60 -0.80 -2.44
CA ASP A 86 4.14 -2.18 -2.53
C ASP A 86 3.29 -2.55 -1.31
N ALA A 87 1.98 -2.70 -1.53
CA ALA A 87 1.00 -3.19 -0.55
C ALA A 87 0.57 -4.64 -0.81
N THR A 88 1.22 -5.34 -1.73
CA THR A 88 0.83 -6.69 -2.14
C THR A 88 1.32 -7.75 -1.16
N ASN A 89 0.71 -8.93 -1.17
CA ASN A 89 1.18 -10.06 -0.37
C ASN A 89 1.21 -11.31 -1.23
N ASP A 90 2.42 -11.79 -1.57
CA ASP A 90 2.61 -13.05 -2.28
C ASP A 90 2.54 -14.25 -1.30
N VAL A 91 1.36 -14.47 -0.76
CA VAL A 91 1.10 -15.49 0.26
C VAL A 91 1.43 -16.88 -0.28
N GLY A 92 2.19 -17.67 0.49
CA GLY A 92 2.65 -19.01 0.10
C GLY A 92 3.98 -19.00 -0.66
N ARG A 93 4.60 -17.83 -0.87
CA ARG A 93 5.98 -17.71 -1.35
C ARG A 93 6.96 -17.41 -0.22
N PRO A 94 8.27 -17.70 -0.40
CA PRO A 94 9.29 -17.38 0.60
C PRO A 94 9.43 -15.88 0.90
N VAL A 95 9.16 -15.03 -0.09
CA VAL A 95 9.23 -13.56 -0.01
C VAL A 95 7.86 -13.02 -0.43
N ALA A 96 7.22 -12.22 0.42
CA ALA A 96 5.87 -11.71 0.14
C ALA A 96 5.91 -10.37 -0.62
N HIS A 97 6.96 -9.57 -0.39
CA HIS A 97 7.19 -8.30 -1.06
C HIS A 97 7.75 -8.44 -2.50
N LYS A 98 7.65 -7.37 -3.30
CA LYS A 98 8.04 -7.36 -4.73
C LYS A 98 9.31 -6.56 -5.05
N ALA A 99 10.12 -6.25 -4.04
CA ALA A 99 11.38 -5.51 -4.20
C ALA A 99 12.30 -6.06 -5.30
N ARG A 100 12.43 -7.38 -5.45
CA ARG A 100 13.30 -7.99 -6.49
C ARG A 100 12.74 -7.75 -7.89
N GLU A 101 11.43 -7.89 -8.05
CA GLU A 101 10.74 -7.64 -9.32
C GLU A 101 10.80 -6.16 -9.68
N VAL A 102 10.63 -5.25 -8.71
CA VAL A 102 10.78 -3.81 -8.93
C VAL A 102 12.21 -3.47 -9.34
N ALA A 103 13.22 -3.98 -8.62
CA ALA A 103 14.62 -3.77 -8.98
C ALA A 103 14.97 -4.30 -10.39
N LYS A 104 14.33 -5.40 -10.82
CA LYS A 104 14.58 -6.01 -12.13
C LYS A 104 13.90 -5.27 -13.28
N TYR A 105 12.63 -4.90 -13.12
CA TYR A 105 11.79 -4.41 -14.22
C TYR A 105 11.55 -2.90 -14.17
N ALA A 106 11.83 -2.25 -13.04
CA ALA A 106 11.71 -0.81 -12.84
C ALA A 106 12.91 -0.28 -12.02
N PRO A 107 14.16 -0.47 -12.47
CA PRO A 107 15.36 -0.17 -11.68
C PRO A 107 15.52 1.31 -11.30
N GLY A 108 14.85 2.22 -12.00
CA GLY A 108 14.82 3.65 -11.66
C GLY A 108 13.75 4.04 -10.63
N ALA A 109 12.88 3.12 -10.21
CA ALA A 109 11.84 3.39 -9.24
C ALA A 109 12.40 3.35 -7.81
N ARG A 110 11.84 4.20 -6.94
CA ARG A 110 12.07 4.17 -5.49
C ARG A 110 11.05 3.23 -4.87
N TYR A 111 11.46 2.35 -3.97
CA TYR A 111 10.61 1.25 -3.48
C TYR A 111 10.29 1.39 -2.00
N ALA A 112 9.01 1.36 -1.64
CA ALA A 112 8.54 1.31 -0.26
C ALA A 112 7.64 0.09 -0.03
N ARG A 113 7.71 -0.49 1.17
CA ARG A 113 6.87 -1.59 1.65
C ARG A 113 5.94 -1.06 2.74
N ALA A 114 4.64 -1.00 2.46
CA ALA A 114 3.63 -0.49 3.39
C ALA A 114 2.25 -1.10 3.10
N PHE A 115 1.30 -0.99 4.04
CA PHE A 115 -0.07 -1.49 3.90
C PHE A 115 -0.19 -3.01 3.70
N ASN A 116 0.87 -3.77 3.94
CA ASN A 116 0.88 -5.22 3.80
C ASN A 116 0.58 -5.95 5.11
N THR A 117 0.70 -5.29 6.27
CA THR A 117 0.76 -5.90 7.62
C THR A 117 -0.59 -6.07 8.33
N LEU A 118 -1.70 -5.65 7.72
CA LEU A 118 -3.05 -5.69 8.30
C LEU A 118 -4.08 -6.26 7.30
N GLY A 119 -5.21 -6.74 7.82
CA GLY A 119 -6.41 -6.98 7.01
C GLY A 119 -6.97 -5.67 6.46
N GLY A 120 -7.55 -5.72 5.26
CA GLY A 120 -8.13 -4.52 4.62
C GLY A 120 -9.29 -3.90 5.41
N GLU A 121 -9.93 -4.71 6.26
CA GLU A 121 -10.98 -4.31 7.19
C GLU A 121 -10.46 -3.24 8.18
N ASN A 122 -9.20 -3.39 8.61
CA ASN A 122 -8.53 -2.45 9.50
C ASN A 122 -8.10 -1.15 8.80
N PHE A 123 -8.16 -1.09 7.46
CA PHE A 123 -8.00 0.18 6.73
C PHE A 123 -9.34 0.92 6.60
N ALA A 124 -10.46 0.20 6.65
CA ALA A 124 -11.79 0.79 6.66
C ALA A 124 -12.14 1.31 8.07
N ASP A 125 -11.73 0.59 9.10
CA ASP A 125 -11.80 1.01 10.50
C ASP A 125 -10.44 0.86 11.21
N PRO A 126 -9.61 1.92 11.23
CA PRO A 126 -8.25 1.86 11.77
C PRO A 126 -8.16 2.02 13.29
N ARG A 127 -9.30 2.17 13.98
CA ARG A 127 -9.34 2.48 15.42
C ARG A 127 -9.90 1.30 16.22
N PHE A 128 -9.15 0.91 17.24
CA PHE A 128 -9.51 -0.14 18.19
C PHE A 128 -9.71 0.51 19.56
N ASP A 129 -10.95 0.52 20.06
CA ASP A 129 -11.33 1.21 21.29
C ASP A 129 -10.83 2.67 21.35
N GLY A 130 -10.98 3.38 20.22
CA GLY A 130 -10.56 4.77 20.06
C GLY A 130 -9.06 4.98 19.83
N ILE A 131 -8.25 3.91 19.86
CA ILE A 131 -6.81 3.94 19.64
C ILE A 131 -6.51 3.61 18.17
N ALA A 132 -5.80 4.50 17.47
CA ALA A 132 -5.33 4.22 16.12
C ALA A 132 -4.32 3.07 16.11
N ALA A 133 -4.50 2.10 15.21
CA ALA A 133 -3.53 1.04 14.97
C ALA A 133 -2.23 1.58 14.35
N ASP A 134 -1.14 0.84 14.56
CA ASP A 134 0.16 1.13 13.97
C ASP A 134 0.31 0.40 12.63
N LEU A 135 0.87 1.10 11.64
CA LEU A 135 1.32 0.50 10.40
C LEU A 135 2.85 0.60 10.30
N PHE A 136 3.51 -0.55 10.36
CA PHE A 136 4.94 -0.65 10.13
C PHE A 136 5.24 -0.57 8.64
N PHE A 137 6.27 0.20 8.28
CA PHE A 137 6.67 0.35 6.88
C PHE A 137 8.18 0.56 6.72
N SER A 138 8.66 0.26 5.52
CA SER A 138 10.02 0.54 5.07
C SER A 138 9.95 1.39 3.80
N ALA A 139 10.85 2.36 3.68
CA ALA A 139 10.94 3.27 2.54
C ALA A 139 12.33 3.90 2.51
N PRO A 140 12.76 4.49 1.37
CA PRO A 140 13.93 5.36 1.33
C PRO A 140 13.76 6.51 2.32
N VAL A 141 14.88 6.96 2.90
CA VAL A 141 14.85 8.04 3.91
C VAL A 141 14.15 9.29 3.37
N ASP A 142 14.42 9.64 2.10
CA ASP A 142 13.84 10.81 1.43
C ASP A 142 12.34 10.65 1.11
N ASP A 143 11.82 9.43 1.10
CA ASP A 143 10.40 9.11 0.87
C ASP A 143 9.61 8.88 2.15
N ARG A 144 10.28 8.84 3.30
CA ARG A 144 9.66 8.55 4.59
C ARG A 144 8.41 9.40 4.82
N ALA A 145 8.54 10.73 4.72
CA ALA A 145 7.45 11.66 5.00
C ALA A 145 6.24 11.44 4.06
N ALA A 146 6.48 11.10 2.78
CA ALA A 146 5.41 10.82 1.83
C ALA A 146 4.65 9.54 2.19
N VAL A 147 5.34 8.50 2.63
CA VAL A 147 4.68 7.26 3.08
C VAL A 147 3.97 7.48 4.42
N GLU A 148 4.55 8.25 5.35
CA GLU A 148 3.88 8.63 6.61
C GLU A 148 2.57 9.39 6.35
N GLU A 149 2.54 10.32 5.39
CA GLU A 149 1.34 11.05 4.98
C GLU A 149 0.24 10.11 4.46
N LEU A 150 0.58 9.15 3.59
CA LEU A 150 -0.37 8.16 3.10
C LEU A 150 -0.94 7.31 4.24
N ILE A 151 -0.10 6.87 5.18
CA ILE A 151 -0.53 6.06 6.32
C ILE A 151 -1.46 6.87 7.24
N ALA A 152 -1.09 8.10 7.54
CA ALA A 152 -1.88 9.00 8.37
C ALA A 152 -3.23 9.34 7.72
N ALA A 153 -3.30 9.46 6.39
CA ALA A 153 -4.54 9.67 5.66
C ALA A 153 -5.54 8.52 5.80
N VAL A 154 -5.07 7.29 6.09
CA VAL A 154 -5.94 6.15 6.43
C VAL A 154 -6.43 6.23 7.88
N GLY A 155 -5.83 7.07 8.73
CA GLY A 155 -6.12 7.16 10.16
C GLY A 155 -5.25 6.24 11.02
N LEU A 156 -4.19 5.68 10.46
CA LEU A 156 -3.21 4.82 11.14
C LEU A 156 -2.02 5.65 11.65
N ARG A 157 -1.26 5.08 12.59
CA ARG A 157 0.03 5.63 13.02
C ARG A 157 1.17 5.04 12.20
N PRO A 158 1.95 5.87 11.49
CA PRO A 158 3.12 5.35 10.77
C PRO A 158 4.25 4.98 11.72
N MET A 159 4.80 3.78 11.54
CA MET A 159 5.97 3.27 12.26
C MET A 159 7.09 2.95 11.28
N TYR A 160 8.00 3.90 11.09
CA TYR A 160 9.14 3.74 10.18
C TYR A 160 10.15 2.74 10.74
N VAL A 161 10.43 1.69 9.98
CA VAL A 161 11.37 0.62 10.37
C VAL A 161 12.79 0.88 9.87
N GLY A 162 12.95 1.75 8.87
CA GLY A 162 14.21 2.00 8.19
C GLY A 162 14.13 1.73 6.69
N GLU A 163 15.18 2.11 5.98
CA GLU A 163 15.36 1.82 4.55
C GLU A 163 15.87 0.39 4.35
N GLY A 164 15.36 -0.31 3.32
CA GLY A 164 15.76 -1.69 3.02
C GLY A 164 15.33 -2.71 4.08
N GLN A 165 14.21 -2.45 4.78
CA GLN A 165 13.69 -3.28 5.87
C GLN A 165 12.42 -4.03 5.46
N GLU A 166 12.27 -4.36 4.18
CA GLU A 166 11.09 -5.03 3.64
C GLU A 166 10.84 -6.38 4.32
N ASP A 167 11.91 -7.16 4.56
CA ASP A 167 11.85 -8.47 5.22
C ASP A 167 11.39 -8.38 6.69
N VAL A 168 11.73 -7.28 7.37
CA VAL A 168 11.28 -7.00 8.75
C VAL A 168 9.80 -6.67 8.76
N VAL A 169 9.34 -5.83 7.82
CA VAL A 169 7.92 -5.50 7.64
C VAL A 169 7.12 -6.75 7.26
N ASP A 170 7.63 -7.61 6.38
CA ASP A 170 7.04 -8.92 6.08
C ASP A 170 7.04 -9.85 7.30
N GLY A 171 7.96 -9.66 8.26
CA GLY A 171 7.94 -10.33 9.56
C GLY A 171 6.71 -9.97 10.39
N VAL A 172 6.32 -8.70 10.39
CA VAL A 172 5.08 -8.25 11.07
C VAL A 172 3.85 -8.88 10.42
N LEU A 173 3.82 -8.98 9.09
CA LEU A 173 2.76 -9.69 8.38
C LEU A 173 2.68 -11.18 8.79
N ARG A 174 3.83 -11.86 8.88
CA ARG A 174 3.86 -13.26 9.33
C ARG A 174 3.32 -13.40 10.75
N LEU A 175 3.68 -12.49 11.65
CA LEU A 175 3.12 -12.44 13.01
C LEU A 175 1.61 -12.21 12.98
N TRP A 176 1.12 -11.29 12.16
CA TRP A 176 -0.30 -11.03 11.98
C TRP A 176 -1.05 -12.27 11.51
N PHE A 177 -0.56 -12.97 10.48
CA PHE A 177 -1.18 -14.21 10.00
C PHE A 177 -1.19 -15.31 11.05
N ALA A 178 -0.11 -15.46 11.82
CA ALA A 178 -0.02 -16.44 12.89
C ALA A 178 -1.12 -16.22 13.93
N LEU A 179 -1.40 -14.97 14.31
CA LEU A 179 -2.43 -14.61 15.28
C LEU A 179 -3.85 -14.65 14.67
N ALA A 180 -4.08 -13.89 13.61
CA ALA A 180 -5.39 -13.69 13.01
C ALA A 180 -5.97 -14.99 12.45
N VAL A 181 -5.16 -15.77 11.74
CA VAL A 181 -5.58 -17.00 11.06
C VAL A 181 -5.15 -18.23 11.86
N GLY A 182 -3.86 -18.32 12.20
CA GLY A 182 -3.30 -19.52 12.83
C GLY A 182 -3.86 -19.80 14.22
N GLN A 183 -4.09 -18.76 15.03
CA GLN A 183 -4.68 -18.86 16.37
C GLN A 183 -6.18 -18.49 16.41
N GLY A 184 -6.77 -18.12 15.27
CA GLY A 184 -8.20 -17.84 15.18
C GLY A 184 -8.66 -16.56 15.87
N HIS A 185 -7.78 -15.56 16.08
CA HIS A 185 -8.17 -14.26 16.63
C HIS A 185 -9.05 -13.42 15.69
N GLY A 186 -9.14 -13.81 14.41
CA GLY A 186 -9.88 -13.05 13.40
C GLY A 186 -9.05 -11.95 12.75
N ARG A 187 -9.59 -11.37 11.67
CA ARG A 187 -8.89 -10.40 10.82
C ARG A 187 -8.95 -8.97 11.34
N GLU A 188 -9.87 -8.68 12.24
CA GLU A 188 -9.99 -7.40 12.97
C GLU A 188 -8.98 -7.36 14.13
N LEU A 189 -7.71 -7.59 13.79
CA LEU A 189 -6.57 -7.59 14.70
C LEU A 189 -5.53 -6.61 14.17
N ALA A 190 -4.97 -5.79 15.04
CA ALA A 190 -3.90 -4.86 14.70
C ALA A 190 -2.89 -4.74 15.84
N PHE A 191 -1.78 -4.06 15.56
CA PHE A 191 -0.70 -3.85 16.52
C PHE A 191 -0.66 -2.41 17.00
N ARG A 192 -0.12 -2.24 18.22
CA ARG A 192 0.18 -0.95 18.82
C ARG A 192 1.52 -1.04 19.54
N THR A 193 2.45 -0.16 19.19
CA THR A 193 3.71 0.03 19.89
C THR A 193 3.49 0.89 21.13
N LEU A 194 4.09 0.47 22.24
CA LEU A 194 4.10 1.18 23.51
C LEU A 194 5.54 1.55 23.83
N SER A 195 5.80 2.84 24.03
CA SER A 195 7.09 3.34 24.52
C SER A 195 6.90 4.04 25.85
N ARG A 196 7.88 3.93 26.74
CA ARG A 196 7.97 4.80 27.91
C ARG A 196 8.56 6.16 27.50
N PRO A 197 8.26 7.25 28.21
CA PRO A 197 8.91 8.54 28.02
C PRO A 197 10.43 8.46 28.15
#